data_AF-C9E0F5-F1
#
_entry.id   AF-C9E0F5-F1
#
_cell.length_a   1.000
_cell.length_b   1.000
_cell.length_c   1.000
_cell.angle_alpha   90.00
_cell.angle_beta   90.00
_cell.angle_gamma   90.00
#
_symmetry.space_group_name_H-M   'P 1'
#
loop_
_entity.id
_entity.type
_entity.pdbx_description
1 polymer ?
#
loop_
_entity_poly.entity_id
_entity_poly.type
_entity_poly.pdbx_seq_one_letter_code
_entity_poly.pdbx_strand_id
1 'polypeptide(L)'
;KKWTPQEISAQILMKLKRDAEQKLGEPVTDAVITCPAYFNDAQRQATKDAGKIAGLNVLRIINEPTAAALAYGLEKGKEDERILVFDLGGGTFDVSLLEIGKDDDGFSTIQVQATNGDNHLGGDDWDQKIIDWLVGEVKNKYGVDLSKDKIALQRLKEAAEQAKKELSSATSTQISMQYLAMTPDGTPVHLDETLTRAHFGEMT
;
A
#
# COMPACT_ATOMS: atom_id res chain seq x y z
N LYS A 1 16.84 -10.38 17.45
CA LYS A 1 16.80 -8.95 17.82
C LYS A 1 15.35 -8.49 17.75
N LYS A 2 14.80 -7.84 18.78
CA LYS A 2 13.45 -7.27 18.70
C LYS A 2 13.59 -5.89 18.06
N TRP A 3 12.83 -5.63 17.01
CA TRP A 3 12.80 -4.35 16.32
C TRP A 3 11.45 -3.67 16.58
N THR A 4 11.45 -2.37 16.75
CA THR A 4 10.22 -1.58 16.81
C THR A 4 9.74 -1.23 15.39
N PRO A 5 8.44 -0.93 15.19
CA PRO A 5 7.95 -0.44 13.91
C PRO A 5 8.73 0.78 13.41
N GLN A 6 9.08 1.71 14.32
CA GLN A 6 9.84 2.92 13.99
C GLN A 6 11.23 2.59 13.44
N GLU A 7 11.93 1.61 14.03
CA GLU A 7 13.25 1.18 13.54
C GLU A 7 13.17 0.54 12.15
N ILE A 8 12.10 -0.23 11.88
CA ILE A 8 11.88 -0.86 10.57
C ILE A 8 11.55 0.21 9.53
N SER A 9 10.61 1.11 9.83
CA SER A 9 10.27 2.25 8.95
C SER A 9 11.47 3.16 8.71
N ALA A 10 12.33 3.35 9.71
CA ALA A 10 13.56 4.13 9.55
C ALA A 10 14.52 3.52 8.52
N GLN A 11 14.59 2.20 8.38
CA GLN A 11 15.42 1.57 7.33
C GLN A 11 14.93 1.95 5.92
N ILE A 12 13.61 2.02 5.72
CA ILE A 12 13.01 2.47 4.46
C ILE A 12 13.36 3.94 4.23
N LEU A 13 13.20 4.79 5.24
CA LEU A 13 13.52 6.21 5.16
C LEU A 13 15.02 6.47 4.92
N MET A 14 15.91 5.68 5.51
CA MET A 14 17.36 5.75 5.26
C MET A 14 17.69 5.44 3.80
N LYS A 15 17.01 4.45 3.20
CA LYS A 15 17.15 4.16 1.77
C LYS A 15 16.69 5.34 0.92
N LEU A 16 15.49 5.89 1.19
CA LEU A 16 14.95 7.02 0.45
C LEU A 16 15.85 8.26 0.56
N LYS A 17 16.37 8.55 1.76
CA LYS A 17 17.37 9.59 2.00
C LYS A 17 18.60 9.39 1.12
N ARG A 18 19.20 8.18 1.14
CA ARG A 18 20.39 7.87 0.33
C ARG A 18 20.13 8.01 -1.16
N ASP A 19 18.97 7.58 -1.64
CA ASP A 19 18.59 7.69 -3.05
C ASP A 19 18.45 9.18 -3.46
N ALA A 20 17.91 10.03 -2.58
CA ALA A 20 17.84 11.49 -2.79
C ALA A 20 19.24 12.16 -2.76
N GLU A 21 20.09 11.81 -1.79
CA GLU A 21 21.48 12.29 -1.70
C GLU A 21 22.28 11.93 -2.94
N GLN A 22 22.13 10.70 -3.45
CA GLN A 22 22.79 10.27 -4.69
C GLN A 22 22.34 11.11 -5.90
N LYS A 23 21.05 11.49 -5.94
CA LYS A 23 20.50 12.28 -7.03
C LYS A 23 20.95 13.75 -6.98
N LEU A 24 21.04 14.33 -5.79
CA LEU A 24 21.39 15.74 -5.56
C LEU A 24 22.90 15.97 -5.50
N GLY A 25 23.68 14.97 -5.09
CA GLY A 25 25.13 15.09 -4.88
C GLY A 25 25.52 15.77 -3.57
N GLU A 26 24.58 15.96 -2.65
CA GLU A 26 24.80 16.61 -1.35
C GLU A 26 23.98 15.94 -0.22
N PRO A 27 24.36 16.14 1.06
CA PRO A 27 23.63 15.57 2.19
C PRO A 27 22.20 16.08 2.31
N VAL A 28 21.25 15.19 2.61
CA VAL A 28 19.84 15.53 2.87
C VAL A 28 19.57 15.37 4.36
N THR A 29 19.20 16.47 5.01
CA THR A 29 19.03 16.51 6.47
C THR A 29 17.60 16.79 6.90
N ASP A 30 16.82 17.49 6.09
CA ASP A 30 15.43 17.85 6.38
C ASP A 30 14.45 17.05 5.52
N ALA A 31 13.28 16.73 6.08
CA ALA A 31 12.21 16.06 5.34
C ALA A 31 10.80 16.46 5.79
N VAL A 32 9.86 16.38 4.85
CA VAL A 32 8.42 16.28 5.11
C VAL A 32 8.03 14.83 4.87
N ILE A 33 7.29 14.22 5.80
CA ILE A 33 6.88 12.82 5.70
C ILE A 33 5.35 12.76 5.71
N THR A 34 4.77 11.97 4.82
CA THR A 34 3.32 11.78 4.75
C THR A 34 2.82 10.78 5.79
N CYS A 35 1.54 10.86 6.14
CA CYS A 35 0.83 9.80 6.86
C CYS A 35 -0.65 9.77 6.45
N PRO A 36 -1.36 8.64 6.69
CA PRO A 36 -2.81 8.59 6.52
C PRO A 36 -3.50 9.69 7.31
N ALA A 37 -4.61 10.20 6.78
CA ALA A 37 -5.36 11.29 7.44
C ALA A 37 -5.88 10.85 8.82
N TYR A 38 -6.23 9.56 8.93
CA TYR A 38 -6.81 8.93 10.11
C TYR A 38 -5.82 8.54 11.21
N PHE A 39 -4.53 8.78 11.02
CA PHE A 39 -3.55 8.49 12.05
C PHE A 39 -3.79 9.32 13.31
N ASN A 40 -3.82 8.63 14.45
CA ASN A 40 -3.86 9.25 15.77
C ASN A 40 -2.50 9.86 16.15
N ASP A 41 -2.47 10.61 17.26
CA ASP A 41 -1.27 11.30 17.72
C ASP A 41 -0.09 10.35 17.97
N ALA A 42 -0.35 9.14 18.48
CA ALA A 42 0.69 8.15 18.75
C ALA A 42 1.32 7.61 17.46
N GLN A 43 0.49 7.34 16.44
CA GLN A 43 0.96 6.88 15.13
C GLN A 43 1.75 7.99 14.41
N ARG A 44 1.27 9.24 14.44
CA ARG A 44 1.99 10.41 13.90
C ARG A 44 3.34 10.61 14.58
N GLN A 45 3.38 10.49 15.90
CA GLN A 45 4.61 10.59 16.67
C GLN A 45 5.58 9.46 16.33
N ALA A 46 5.10 8.23 16.18
CA ALA A 46 5.90 7.08 15.76
C ALA A 46 6.52 7.29 14.36
N THR A 47 5.77 7.82 13.39
CA THR A 47 6.29 8.16 12.06
C THR A 47 7.36 9.26 12.14
N LYS A 48 7.14 10.30 12.96
CA LYS A 48 8.13 11.35 13.19
C LYS A 48 9.42 10.80 13.81
N ASP A 49 9.30 9.87 14.75
CA ASP A 49 10.46 9.25 15.39
C ASP A 49 11.20 8.30 14.44
N ALA A 50 10.50 7.60 13.53
CA ALA A 50 11.15 6.85 12.46
C ALA A 50 12.03 7.77 11.57
N GLY A 51 11.54 8.97 11.22
CA GLY A 51 12.31 9.97 10.50
C GLY A 51 13.57 10.41 11.26
N LYS A 52 13.45 10.67 12.56
CA LYS A 52 14.62 11.00 13.40
C LYS A 52 15.64 9.86 13.46
N ILE A 53 15.19 8.61 13.63
CA ILE A 53 16.07 7.43 13.63
C ILE A 53 16.81 7.31 12.29
N ALA A 54 16.15 7.67 11.18
CA ALA A 54 16.75 7.71 9.85
C ALA A 54 17.75 8.88 9.64
N GLY A 55 17.95 9.73 10.63
CA GLY A 55 18.82 10.91 10.54
C GLY A 55 18.22 12.04 9.70
N LEU A 56 16.89 12.18 9.74
CA LEU A 56 16.15 13.29 9.14
C LEU A 56 15.54 14.17 10.24
N ASN A 57 15.69 15.48 10.09
CA ASN A 57 14.92 16.48 10.80
C ASN A 57 13.54 16.60 10.14
N VAL A 58 12.52 16.06 10.80
CA VAL A 58 11.15 16.02 10.28
C VAL A 58 10.49 17.37 10.51
N LEU A 59 10.51 18.21 9.47
CA LEU A 59 9.93 19.56 9.46
C LEU A 59 8.41 19.54 9.62
N ARG A 60 7.76 18.57 8.98
CA ARG A 60 6.30 18.42 9.00
C ARG A 60 5.90 16.97 8.77
N ILE A 61 4.88 16.54 9.49
CA ILE A 61 4.06 15.39 9.11
C ILE A 61 2.85 15.96 8.38
N ILE A 62 2.64 15.56 7.12
CA ILE A 62 1.52 16.02 6.30
C ILE A 62 0.58 14.85 6.02
N ASN A 63 -0.72 15.12 5.97
CA ASN A 63 -1.69 14.11 5.60
C ASN A 63 -1.55 13.78 4.11
N GLU A 64 -1.61 12.50 3.76
CA GLU A 64 -1.60 11.99 2.38
C GLU A 64 -2.61 12.70 1.46
N PRO A 65 -3.90 12.83 1.82
CA PRO A 65 -4.85 13.52 0.94
C PRO A 65 -4.55 15.01 0.78
N THR A 66 -3.97 15.66 1.80
CA THR A 66 -3.53 17.06 1.69
C THR A 66 -2.31 17.18 0.77
N ALA A 67 -1.36 16.25 0.85
CA ALA A 67 -0.21 16.21 -0.04
C ALA A 67 -0.63 15.98 -1.51
N ALA A 68 -1.56 15.07 -1.74
CA ALA A 68 -2.14 14.82 -3.07
C ALA A 68 -2.86 16.06 -3.61
N ALA A 69 -3.64 16.75 -2.77
CA ALA A 69 -4.33 17.98 -3.14
C ALA A 69 -3.39 19.15 -3.41
N LEU A 70 -2.27 19.28 -2.67
CA LEU A 70 -1.22 20.25 -2.98
C LEU A 70 -0.64 19.98 -4.37
N ALA A 71 -0.30 18.73 -4.69
CA ALA A 71 0.20 18.37 -6.00
C ALA A 71 -0.80 18.71 -7.12
N TYR A 72 -2.09 18.40 -6.92
CA TYR A 72 -3.15 18.75 -7.86
C TYR A 72 -3.33 20.27 -8.02
N GLY A 73 -3.41 21.01 -6.91
CA GLY A 73 -3.66 22.45 -6.88
C GLY A 73 -2.53 23.26 -7.51
N LEU A 74 -1.27 22.82 -7.35
CA LEU A 74 -0.10 23.43 -7.98
C LEU A 74 -0.13 23.34 -9.52
N GLU A 75 -0.68 22.27 -10.08
CA GLU A 75 -0.68 22.03 -11.53
C GLU A 75 -1.94 22.56 -12.23
N LYS A 76 -3.10 22.54 -11.57
CA LYS A 76 -4.40 22.68 -12.26
C LYS A 76 -5.33 23.79 -11.76
N GLY A 77 -5.17 24.29 -10.54
CA GLY A 77 -6.11 25.24 -9.95
C GLY A 77 -6.04 26.62 -10.62
N LYS A 78 -7.14 27.07 -11.25
CA LYS A 78 -7.31 28.48 -11.66
C LYS A 78 -8.38 29.21 -10.83
N GLU A 79 -9.28 28.46 -10.21
CA GLU A 79 -10.41 28.96 -9.42
C GLU A 79 -10.55 28.13 -8.14
N ASP A 80 -11.43 28.56 -7.24
CA ASP A 80 -11.78 27.79 -6.05
C ASP A 80 -12.49 26.49 -6.46
N GLU A 81 -11.93 25.36 -6.05
CA GLU A 81 -12.40 24.03 -6.40
C GLU A 81 -12.69 23.19 -5.16
N ARG A 82 -13.78 22.43 -5.19
CA ARG A 82 -14.05 21.40 -4.20
C ARG A 82 -13.74 20.04 -4.80
N ILE A 83 -12.80 19.32 -4.19
CA ILE A 83 -12.32 18.02 -4.68
C ILE A 83 -12.55 16.92 -3.64
N LEU A 84 -12.72 15.70 -4.14
CA LEU A 84 -12.72 14.49 -3.32
C LEU A 84 -11.45 13.70 -3.63
N VAL A 85 -10.58 13.53 -2.65
CA VAL A 85 -9.44 12.62 -2.74
C VAL A 85 -9.88 11.26 -2.24
N PHE A 86 -9.77 10.25 -3.09
CA PHE A 86 -10.00 8.84 -2.78
C PHE A 86 -8.65 8.12 -2.85
N ASP A 87 -8.13 7.70 -1.71
CA ASP A 87 -6.82 7.04 -1.58
C ASP A 87 -7.02 5.62 -1.04
N LEU A 88 -6.82 4.62 -1.90
CA LEU A 88 -6.91 3.22 -1.54
C LEU A 88 -5.53 2.59 -1.74
N GLY A 89 -4.80 2.48 -0.64
CA GLY A 89 -3.44 1.97 -0.61
C GLY A 89 -3.35 0.45 -0.44
N GLY A 90 -2.17 -0.02 -0.01
CA GLY A 90 -1.92 -1.42 0.25
C GLY A 90 -2.66 -1.96 1.48
N GLY A 91 -2.83 -1.16 2.54
CA GLY A 91 -3.48 -1.61 3.79
C GLY A 91 -4.38 -0.58 4.46
N THR A 92 -4.54 0.60 3.86
CA THR A 92 -5.40 1.67 4.38
C THR A 92 -6.21 2.30 3.26
N PHE A 93 -7.40 2.77 3.63
CA PHE A 93 -8.30 3.51 2.77
C PHE A 93 -8.63 4.84 3.42
N ASP A 94 -8.41 5.94 2.70
CA ASP A 94 -8.77 7.29 3.12
C ASP A 94 -9.61 7.98 2.04
N VAL A 95 -10.62 8.74 2.46
CA VAL A 95 -11.38 9.65 1.62
C VAL A 95 -11.42 11.03 2.26
N SER A 96 -11.14 12.09 1.49
CA SER A 96 -11.15 13.46 2.01
C SER A 96 -11.83 14.41 1.04
N LEU A 97 -12.79 15.18 1.55
CA LEU A 97 -13.39 16.31 0.85
C LEU A 97 -12.57 17.56 1.19
N LEU A 98 -12.00 18.18 0.16
CA LEU A 98 -11.11 19.31 0.29
C LEU A 98 -11.65 20.47 -0.53
N GLU A 99 -11.44 21.68 -0.02
CA GLU A 99 -11.57 22.91 -0.79
C GLU A 99 -10.19 23.46 -1.06
N ILE A 100 -9.92 23.73 -2.32
CA ILE A 100 -8.70 24.35 -2.80
C ILE A 100 -9.10 25.75 -3.25
N GLY A 101 -8.55 26.76 -2.62
CA GLY A 101 -8.68 28.14 -3.08
C GLY A 101 -7.34 28.71 -3.49
N LYS A 102 -7.35 29.93 -4.02
CA LYS A 102 -6.14 30.76 -4.13
C LYS A 102 -6.29 32.01 -3.29
N ASP A 103 -5.27 32.31 -2.49
CA ASP A 103 -5.20 33.62 -1.85
C ASP A 103 -4.79 34.71 -2.85
N ASP A 104 -4.85 35.96 -2.39
CA ASP A 104 -4.56 37.15 -3.19
C ASP A 104 -3.12 37.19 -3.72
N ASP A 105 -2.20 36.44 -3.08
CA ASP A 105 -0.80 36.30 -3.46
C ASP A 105 -0.57 35.12 -4.44
N GLY A 106 -1.65 34.39 -4.77
CA GLY A 106 -1.65 33.26 -5.70
C GLY A 106 -1.21 31.93 -5.09
N PHE A 107 -1.07 31.84 -3.77
CA PHE A 107 -0.80 30.59 -3.07
C PHE A 107 -2.08 29.75 -2.94
N SER A 108 -1.96 28.45 -3.21
CA SER A 108 -3.06 27.51 -3.01
C SER A 108 -3.33 27.33 -1.51
N THR A 109 -4.52 27.72 -1.08
CA THR A 109 -5.03 27.38 0.25
C THR A 109 -5.78 26.05 0.16
N ILE A 110 -5.56 25.17 1.13
CA ILE A 110 -6.25 23.87 1.17
C ILE A 110 -6.92 23.73 2.52
N GLN A 111 -8.24 23.60 2.47
CA GLN A 111 -9.07 23.35 3.64
C GLN A 111 -9.65 21.94 3.57
N VAL A 112 -9.39 21.15 4.61
CA VAL A 112 -10.03 19.85 4.79
C VAL A 112 -11.42 20.09 5.35
N GLN A 113 -12.46 19.77 4.56
CA GLN A 113 -13.85 19.92 4.98
C GLN A 113 -14.33 18.68 5.75
N ALA A 114 -13.96 17.51 5.25
CA ALA A 114 -14.25 16.24 5.91
C ALA A 114 -13.19 15.21 5.51
N THR A 115 -12.96 14.25 6.40
CA THR A 115 -12.17 13.06 6.11
C THR A 115 -12.96 11.85 6.63
N ASN A 116 -12.83 10.69 5.98
CA ASN A 116 -13.29 9.37 6.42
C ASN A 116 -12.34 8.28 5.92
N GLY A 117 -12.40 7.06 6.46
CA GLY A 117 -11.47 6.01 6.08
C GLY A 117 -11.55 4.73 6.92
N ASP A 118 -10.70 3.77 6.58
CA ASP A 118 -10.46 2.52 7.31
C ASP A 118 -8.96 2.18 7.33
N ASN A 119 -8.41 2.03 8.54
CA ASN A 119 -6.99 1.74 8.77
C ASN A 119 -6.61 0.27 8.51
N HIS A 120 -7.56 -0.58 8.14
CA HIS A 120 -7.35 -2.01 7.91
C HIS A 120 -8.04 -2.49 6.62
N LEU A 121 -8.18 -1.60 5.64
CA LEU A 121 -8.74 -1.91 4.34
C LEU A 121 -7.76 -1.47 3.25
N GLY A 122 -7.31 -2.38 2.40
CA GLY A 122 -6.46 -2.04 1.26
C GLY A 122 -6.18 -3.21 0.32
N GLY A 123 -5.28 -3.01 -0.63
CA GLY A 123 -4.92 -4.01 -1.62
C GLY A 123 -4.46 -5.37 -1.06
N ASP A 124 -3.97 -5.44 0.18
CA ASP A 124 -3.62 -6.68 0.89
C ASP A 124 -4.87 -7.56 1.12
N ASP A 125 -6.05 -6.97 1.33
CA ASP A 125 -7.29 -7.74 1.51
C ASP A 125 -7.72 -8.43 0.20
N TRP A 126 -7.53 -7.75 -0.93
CA TRP A 126 -7.78 -8.31 -2.26
C TRP A 126 -6.77 -9.43 -2.56
N ASP A 127 -5.51 -9.26 -2.18
CA ASP A 127 -4.51 -10.33 -2.29
C ASP A 127 -4.94 -11.53 -1.44
N GLN A 128 -5.42 -11.29 -0.22
CA GLN A 128 -5.89 -12.34 0.67
C GLN A 128 -7.08 -13.11 0.09
N LYS A 129 -8.02 -12.46 -0.60
CA LYS A 129 -9.14 -13.16 -1.29
C LYS A 129 -8.65 -14.13 -2.35
N ILE A 130 -7.65 -13.73 -3.15
CA ILE A 130 -7.05 -14.62 -4.15
C ILE A 130 -6.31 -15.77 -3.46
N ILE A 131 -5.54 -15.50 -2.39
CA ILE A 131 -4.83 -16.53 -1.63
C ILE A 131 -5.82 -17.55 -1.07
N ASP A 132 -6.90 -17.11 -0.42
CA ASP A 132 -7.92 -17.98 0.17
C ASP A 132 -8.56 -18.89 -0.88
N TRP A 133 -8.87 -18.34 -2.06
CA TRP A 133 -9.37 -19.12 -3.19
C TRP A 133 -8.36 -20.18 -3.65
N LEU A 134 -7.09 -19.80 -3.88
CA LEU A 134 -6.04 -20.74 -4.31
C LEU A 134 -5.77 -21.83 -3.28
N VAL A 135 -5.77 -21.50 -1.98
CA VAL A 135 -5.67 -22.49 -0.90
C VAL A 135 -6.84 -23.46 -0.94
N GLY A 136 -8.05 -22.96 -1.21
CA GLY A 136 -9.25 -23.77 -1.44
C GLY A 136 -9.09 -24.72 -2.62
N GLU A 137 -8.61 -24.24 -3.77
CA GLU A 137 -8.35 -25.06 -4.96
C GLU A 137 -7.34 -26.19 -4.68
N VAL A 138 -6.22 -25.87 -4.01
CA VAL A 138 -5.23 -26.90 -3.63
C VAL A 138 -5.85 -27.94 -2.70
N LYS A 139 -6.62 -27.50 -1.70
CA LYS A 139 -7.29 -28.41 -0.77
C LYS A 139 -8.30 -29.31 -1.48
N ASN A 140 -9.06 -28.77 -2.43
CA ASN A 140 -10.05 -29.51 -3.20
C ASN A 140 -9.41 -30.53 -4.16
N LYS A 141 -8.33 -30.14 -4.85
CA LYS A 141 -7.67 -30.98 -5.86
C LYS A 141 -6.70 -32.01 -5.26
N TYR A 142 -6.00 -31.65 -4.18
CA TYR A 142 -4.91 -32.46 -3.62
C TYR A 142 -5.14 -32.92 -2.17
N GLY A 143 -6.19 -32.43 -1.50
CA GLY A 143 -6.44 -32.74 -0.09
C GLY A 143 -5.42 -32.12 0.88
N VAL A 144 -4.58 -31.19 0.41
CA VAL A 144 -3.52 -30.54 1.19
C VAL A 144 -3.97 -29.17 1.67
N ASP A 145 -3.84 -28.92 2.98
CA ASP A 145 -4.13 -27.61 3.57
C ASP A 145 -2.85 -26.77 3.68
N LEU A 146 -2.75 -25.74 2.84
CA LEU A 146 -1.60 -24.83 2.81
C LEU A 146 -1.66 -23.73 3.87
N SER A 147 -2.75 -23.57 4.62
CA SER A 147 -2.93 -22.47 5.57
C SER A 147 -1.88 -22.42 6.70
N LYS A 148 -1.13 -23.50 6.89
CA LYS A 148 -0.05 -23.60 7.89
C LYS A 148 1.35 -23.61 7.29
N ASP A 149 1.48 -23.70 5.96
CA ASP A 149 2.76 -23.69 5.28
C ASP A 149 3.17 -22.25 4.94
N LYS A 150 4.02 -21.67 5.78
CA LYS A 150 4.49 -20.30 5.63
C LYS A 150 5.24 -20.04 4.32
N ILE A 151 5.93 -21.05 3.78
CA ILE A 151 6.70 -20.89 2.55
C ILE A 151 5.75 -20.90 1.36
N ALA A 152 4.81 -21.84 1.33
CA ALA A 152 3.78 -21.89 0.28
C ALA A 152 2.90 -20.62 0.29
N LEU A 153 2.50 -20.15 1.47
CA LEU A 153 1.70 -18.92 1.61
C LEU A 153 2.44 -17.67 1.13
N GLN A 154 3.74 -17.55 1.40
CA GLN A 154 4.52 -16.42 0.90
C GLN A 154 4.57 -16.42 -0.63
N ARG A 155 4.78 -17.59 -1.25
CA ARG A 155 4.76 -17.74 -2.71
C ARG A 155 3.38 -17.45 -3.31
N LEU A 156 2.33 -17.92 -2.66
CA LEU A 156 0.94 -17.61 -3.03
C LEU A 156 0.67 -16.11 -2.96
N LYS A 157 1.17 -15.41 -1.93
CA LYS A 157 1.01 -13.96 -1.80
C LYS A 157 1.62 -13.20 -2.97
N GLU A 158 2.85 -13.54 -3.36
CA GLU A 158 3.52 -12.91 -4.50
C GLU A 158 2.77 -13.18 -5.82
N ALA A 159 2.32 -14.41 -6.04
CA ALA A 159 1.55 -14.77 -7.23
C ALA A 159 0.16 -14.10 -7.27
N ALA A 160 -0.51 -14.00 -6.11
CA ALA A 160 -1.81 -13.34 -5.96
C ALA A 160 -1.71 -11.83 -6.26
N GLU A 161 -0.71 -11.15 -5.70
CA GLU A 161 -0.49 -9.72 -5.96
C GLU A 161 -0.21 -9.45 -7.44
N GLN A 162 0.58 -10.33 -8.08
CA GLN A 162 0.86 -10.23 -9.51
C GLN A 162 -0.41 -10.45 -10.35
N ALA A 163 -1.20 -11.49 -10.04
CA ALA A 163 -2.46 -11.77 -10.72
C ALA A 163 -3.47 -10.61 -10.58
N LYS A 164 -3.60 -10.04 -9.38
CA LYS A 164 -4.40 -8.84 -9.11
C LYS A 164 -4.00 -7.68 -10.04
N LYS A 165 -2.70 -7.40 -10.13
CA LYS A 165 -2.15 -6.32 -10.99
C LYS A 165 -2.45 -6.56 -12.47
N GLU A 166 -2.30 -7.80 -12.94
CA GLU A 166 -2.57 -8.14 -14.34
C GLU A 166 -4.06 -7.97 -14.69
N LEU A 167 -4.95 -8.40 -13.79
CA LEU A 167 -6.39 -8.28 -13.97
C LEU A 167 -6.90 -6.83 -14.01
N SER A 168 -6.11 -5.85 -13.55
CA SER A 168 -6.43 -4.42 -13.74
C SER A 168 -6.51 -4.01 -15.21
N SER A 169 -5.86 -4.74 -16.13
CA SER A 169 -5.89 -4.47 -17.58
C SER A 169 -6.40 -5.66 -18.40
N ALA A 170 -6.09 -6.90 -18.02
CA ALA A 170 -6.54 -8.12 -18.68
C ALA A 170 -7.88 -8.65 -18.14
N THR A 171 -8.60 -9.41 -18.96
CA THR A 171 -9.85 -10.09 -18.56
C THR A 171 -9.62 -11.41 -17.81
N SER A 172 -8.41 -11.97 -17.91
CA SER A 172 -7.98 -13.18 -17.20
C SER A 172 -6.46 -13.23 -17.06
N THR A 173 -5.96 -14.00 -16.10
CA THR A 173 -4.54 -14.30 -15.89
C THR A 173 -4.36 -15.78 -15.50
N GLN A 174 -3.18 -16.34 -15.79
CA GLN A 174 -2.79 -17.69 -15.41
C GLN A 174 -1.87 -17.64 -14.19
N ILE A 175 -2.23 -18.38 -13.14
CA ILE A 175 -1.44 -18.55 -11.93
C ILE A 175 -0.87 -19.96 -11.94
N SER A 176 0.42 -20.08 -12.30
CA SER A 176 1.12 -21.36 -12.36
C SER A 176 2.26 -21.42 -11.36
N MET A 177 2.22 -22.40 -10.44
CA MET A 177 3.25 -22.62 -9.44
C MET A 177 3.67 -24.08 -9.36
N GLN A 178 4.92 -24.33 -9.68
CA GLN A 178 5.54 -25.65 -9.62
C GLN A 178 6.09 -25.93 -8.21
N TYR A 179 5.97 -27.16 -7.74
CA TYR A 179 6.49 -27.61 -6.44
C TYR A 179 6.03 -26.69 -5.29
N LEU A 180 4.73 -26.40 -5.23
CA LEU A 180 4.16 -25.52 -4.22
C LEU A 180 4.20 -26.16 -2.82
N ALA A 181 3.91 -27.45 -2.75
CA ALA A 181 3.92 -28.26 -1.53
C ALA A 181 4.12 -29.74 -1.86
N MET A 182 4.03 -30.61 -0.86
CA MET A 182 3.99 -32.06 -1.02
C MET A 182 2.75 -32.63 -0.33
N THR A 183 2.11 -33.61 -0.95
CA THR A 183 1.06 -34.42 -0.33
C THR A 183 1.65 -35.40 0.70
N PRO A 184 0.84 -35.99 1.60
CA PRO A 184 1.33 -36.94 2.60
C PRO A 184 2.05 -38.18 2.06
N ASP A 185 1.73 -38.60 0.83
CA ASP A 185 2.36 -39.71 0.11
C ASP A 185 3.64 -39.29 -0.66
N GLY A 186 4.04 -38.01 -0.58
CA GLY A 186 5.27 -37.48 -1.17
C GLY A 186 5.13 -36.97 -2.60
N THR A 187 3.91 -36.90 -3.14
CA THR A 187 3.65 -36.35 -4.47
C THR A 187 3.75 -34.81 -4.46
N PRO A 188 4.52 -34.19 -5.37
CA PRO A 188 4.55 -32.73 -5.47
C PRO A 188 3.20 -32.14 -5.88
N VAL A 189 2.81 -31.06 -5.20
CA VAL A 189 1.64 -30.24 -5.56
C VAL A 189 2.09 -29.17 -6.56
N HIS A 190 1.42 -29.13 -7.71
CA HIS A 190 1.57 -28.09 -8.72
C HIS A 190 0.22 -27.37 -8.83
N LEU A 191 0.25 -26.04 -8.85
CA LEU A 191 -0.94 -25.21 -9.00
C LEU A 191 -0.96 -24.64 -10.41
N ASP A 192 -2.09 -24.75 -11.09
CA ASP A 192 -2.28 -24.18 -12.43
C ASP A 192 -3.73 -23.74 -12.59
N GLU A 193 -4.01 -22.49 -12.24
CA GLU A 193 -5.37 -21.92 -12.26
C GLU A 193 -5.47 -20.72 -13.20
N THR A 194 -6.59 -20.61 -13.90
CA THR A 194 -6.97 -19.39 -14.61
C THR A 194 -7.90 -18.56 -13.73
N LEU A 195 -7.50 -17.35 -13.36
CA LEU A 195 -8.37 -16.39 -12.68
C LEU A 195 -8.93 -15.39 -13.70
N THR A 196 -10.26 -15.26 -13.75
CA THR A 196 -10.92 -14.24 -14.58
C THR A 196 -11.21 -12.98 -13.77
N ARG A 197 -11.28 -11.82 -14.43
CA ARG A 197 -11.68 -10.55 -13.78
C ARG A 197 -13.07 -10.63 -13.17
N ALA A 198 -13.99 -11.36 -13.82
CA ALA A 198 -15.34 -11.58 -13.32
C ALA A 198 -15.33 -12.33 -11.98
N HIS A 199 -14.61 -13.46 -11.92
CA HIS A 199 -14.47 -14.22 -10.68
C HIS A 199 -13.76 -13.42 -9.58
N PHE A 200 -12.71 -12.67 -9.93
CA PHE A 200 -12.05 -11.76 -9.00
C PHE A 200 -13.03 -10.72 -8.40
N GLY A 201 -13.86 -10.08 -9.23
CA GLY A 201 -14.87 -9.12 -8.77
C GLY A 201 -16.02 -9.73 -7.98
N GLU A 202 -16.28 -11.04 -8.08
CA GLU A 202 -17.25 -11.72 -7.21
C GLU A 202 -16.69 -12.00 -5.80
N MET A 203 -15.37 -12.15 -5.67
CA MET A 203 -14.70 -12.44 -4.41
C MET A 203 -14.44 -11.20 -3.53
N THR A 204 -14.46 -10.00 -4.14
CA THR A 204 -14.01 -8.74 -3.53
C THR A 204 -15.07 -7.67 -3.62
#